data_AF-A0A4Q3CR65-F1
#
_entry.id   AF-A0A4Q3CR65-F1
#
_cell.length_a   1.000
_cell.length_b   1.000
_cell.length_c   1.000
_cell.angle_alpha   90.00
_cell.angle_beta   90.00
_cell.angle_gamma   90.00
#
_symmetry.space_group_name_H-M   'P 1'
#
loop_
_entity.id
_entity.type
_entity.pdbx_description
1 polymer ?
#
loop_
_entity_poly.entity_id
_entity_poly.type
_entity_poly.pdbx_seq_one_letter_code
_entity_poly.pdbx_strand_id
1 'polypeptide(L)'
;MKRNTALAAICSAALLTSAAVGAAAIAQTPSATAQADAALKTAIANAQRAAAHKVRDAHRHPGETLAFFGIKPNMTVIEISPGSGYYAEILSPYLKSGGGKYIATGNPIASMADQAKWGTQIYVPFNATSAPLAPAGSADVVLTFRNIHNWMWQPNMLD
;
A
#
# COMPACT_ATOMS: atom_id res chain seq x y z
N MET A 1 -6.14 -84.57 12.68
CA MET A 1 -7.55 -84.09 12.70
C MET A 1 -7.57 -82.77 13.45
N LYS A 2 -7.95 -81.58 12.97
CA LYS A 2 -8.33 -81.00 11.66
C LYS A 2 -7.77 -79.55 11.67
N ARG A 3 -7.23 -79.06 10.56
CA ARG A 3 -6.98 -77.62 10.29
C ARG A 3 -8.09 -77.12 9.37
N ASN A 4 -8.63 -75.92 9.61
CA ASN A 4 -8.79 -74.83 8.63
C ASN A 4 -9.87 -73.80 9.05
N THR A 5 -9.39 -72.55 9.20
CA THR A 5 -9.91 -71.25 8.76
C THR A 5 -11.28 -71.15 8.07
N ALA A 6 -12.08 -70.17 8.50
CA ALA A 6 -12.90 -69.31 7.61
C ALA A 6 -13.18 -67.93 8.24
N LEU A 7 -13.08 -66.90 7.40
CA LEU A 7 -13.29 -65.46 7.61
C LEU A 7 -14.78 -65.10 7.80
N ALA A 8 -15.06 -64.04 8.57
CA ALA A 8 -16.17 -63.13 8.26
C ALA A 8 -15.84 -61.72 8.79
N ALA A 9 -15.86 -60.75 7.89
CA ALA A 9 -15.59 -59.34 8.11
C ALA A 9 -16.81 -58.64 8.72
N ILE A 10 -16.60 -57.68 9.62
CA ILE A 10 -17.55 -56.59 9.87
C ILE A 10 -16.76 -55.30 9.96
N CYS A 11 -16.82 -54.53 8.87
CA CYS A 11 -16.52 -53.11 8.85
C CYS A 11 -17.52 -52.38 9.75
N SER A 12 -17.06 -51.55 10.67
CA SER A 12 -17.87 -50.47 11.24
C SER A 12 -16.98 -49.25 11.40
N ALA A 13 -17.23 -48.29 10.51
CA ALA A 13 -16.52 -47.03 10.41
C ALA A 13 -16.73 -46.20 11.69
N ALA A 14 -15.64 -45.79 12.32
CA ALA A 14 -15.68 -44.76 13.34
C ALA A 14 -15.88 -43.40 12.65
N LEU A 15 -17.08 -42.81 12.82
CA LEU A 15 -17.38 -41.45 12.38
C LEU A 15 -16.48 -40.46 13.13
N LEU A 16 -15.52 -39.88 12.41
CA LEU A 16 -14.83 -38.65 12.81
C LEU A 16 -15.81 -37.49 12.65
N THR A 17 -16.41 -37.03 13.75
CA THR A 17 -17.17 -35.78 13.79
C THR A 17 -16.21 -34.59 13.74
N SER A 18 -15.83 -34.20 12.53
CA SER A 18 -15.14 -32.93 12.31
C SER A 18 -16.17 -31.80 12.45
N ALA A 19 -16.23 -31.18 13.63
CA ALA A 19 -16.96 -29.94 13.83
C ALA A 19 -16.21 -28.83 13.09
N ALA A 20 -16.61 -28.59 11.84
CA ALA A 20 -16.19 -27.42 11.09
C ALA A 20 -16.74 -26.18 11.81
N VAL A 21 -15.90 -25.55 12.64
CA VAL A 21 -16.10 -24.18 13.09
C VAL A 21 -15.94 -23.33 11.83
N GLY A 22 -17.07 -23.08 11.17
CA GLY A 22 -17.16 -22.08 10.12
C GLY A 22 -16.81 -20.74 10.72
N ALA A 23 -15.54 -20.34 10.59
CA ALA A 23 -15.15 -18.95 10.73
C ALA A 23 -15.87 -18.20 9.60
N ALA A 24 -17.06 -17.68 9.90
CA ALA A 24 -17.68 -16.67 9.08
C ALA A 24 -16.71 -15.49 9.07
N ALA A 25 -15.88 -15.42 8.03
CA ALA A 25 -15.11 -14.24 7.73
C ALA A 25 -16.11 -13.10 7.62
N ILE A 26 -16.16 -12.27 8.65
CA ILE A 26 -16.77 -10.95 8.58
C ILE A 26 -16.11 -10.22 7.41
N ALA A 27 -16.74 -10.28 6.24
CA ALA A 27 -16.43 -9.41 5.15
C ALA A 27 -16.70 -7.99 5.66
N GLN A 28 -15.65 -7.31 6.13
CA GLN A 28 -15.71 -5.90 6.43
C GLN A 28 -16.02 -5.22 5.10
N THR A 29 -17.28 -4.84 4.92
CA THR A 29 -17.66 -3.90 3.87
C THR A 29 -16.81 -2.66 4.13
N PRO A 30 -15.96 -2.22 3.18
CA PRO A 30 -15.22 -0.98 3.38
C PRO A 30 -16.24 0.10 3.68
N SER A 31 -16.15 0.74 4.85
CA SER A 31 -17.00 1.89 5.15
C SER A 31 -16.85 2.88 4.02
N ALA A 32 -17.94 3.12 3.28
CA ALA A 32 -17.99 3.94 2.08
C ALA A 32 -17.78 5.45 2.34
N THR A 33 -17.08 5.82 3.41
CA THR A 33 -16.92 7.20 3.90
C THR A 33 -15.59 7.44 4.61
N ALA A 34 -14.51 6.73 4.25
CA ALA A 34 -13.19 7.08 4.79
C ALA A 34 -12.88 8.54 4.41
N GLN A 35 -12.83 9.42 5.42
CA GLN A 35 -12.66 10.85 5.21
C GLN A 35 -11.27 11.31 5.65
N ALA A 36 -10.73 12.30 4.93
CA ALA A 36 -9.47 12.92 5.31
C ALA A 36 -9.57 13.52 6.72
N ASP A 37 -8.66 13.10 7.59
CA ASP A 37 -8.53 13.67 8.93
C ASP A 37 -7.95 15.10 8.88
N ALA A 38 -7.88 15.74 10.05
CA ALA A 38 -7.39 17.11 10.16
C ALA A 38 -5.93 17.28 9.71
N ALA A 39 -5.07 16.29 9.98
CA ALA A 39 -3.66 16.34 9.60
C ALA A 39 -3.50 16.18 8.08
N LEU A 40 -4.26 15.27 7.46
CA LEU A 40 -4.27 15.11 6.01
C LEU A 40 -4.82 16.37 5.31
N LYS A 41 -5.92 16.95 5.82
CA LYS A 41 -6.45 18.22 5.32
C LYS A 41 -5.42 19.34 5.41
N THR A 42 -4.66 19.40 6.51
CA THR A 42 -3.57 20.38 6.70
C THR A 42 -2.45 20.18 5.66
N ALA A 43 -2.03 18.94 5.41
CA ALA A 43 -1.02 18.64 4.40
C ALA A 43 -1.49 19.00 2.98
N ILE A 44 -2.76 18.76 2.65
CA ILE A 44 -3.37 19.16 1.38
C ILE A 44 -3.39 20.69 1.25
N ALA A 45 -3.78 21.40 2.31
CA ALA A 45 -3.87 22.87 2.33
C ALA A 45 -2.50 23.58 2.46
N ASN A 46 -1.40 22.83 2.55
CA ASN A 46 -0.05 23.37 2.72
C ASN A 46 0.27 24.40 1.62
N ALA A 47 0.44 25.66 2.02
CA ALA A 47 0.63 26.79 1.12
C ALA A 47 1.88 26.66 0.25
N GLN A 48 2.85 25.87 0.72
CA GLN A 48 4.14 25.67 0.10
C GLN A 48 4.14 24.59 -0.99
N ARG A 49 3.04 23.83 -1.15
CA ARG A 49 2.79 22.97 -2.32
C ARG A 49 2.92 23.78 -3.61
N ALA A 50 3.41 23.15 -4.66
CA ALA A 50 3.49 23.80 -5.97
C ALA A 50 2.09 24.26 -6.42
N ALA A 51 1.98 25.47 -6.97
CA ALA A 51 0.71 25.98 -7.48
C ALA A 51 0.11 25.07 -8.55
N ALA A 52 0.97 24.55 -9.45
CA ALA A 52 0.60 23.59 -10.49
C ALA A 52 0.09 22.24 -9.92
N HIS A 53 0.44 21.88 -8.69
CA HIS A 53 -0.15 20.73 -8.02
C HIS A 53 -1.52 21.09 -7.46
N LYS A 54 -1.64 22.17 -6.67
CA LYS A 54 -2.89 22.60 -6.03
C LYS A 54 -4.07 22.73 -7.00
N VAL A 55 -3.86 23.29 -8.20
CA VAL A 55 -4.95 23.43 -9.20
C VAL A 55 -5.55 22.10 -9.65
N ARG A 56 -4.86 20.98 -9.42
CA ARG A 56 -5.31 19.63 -9.81
C ARG A 56 -6.16 18.96 -8.74
N ASP A 57 -6.20 19.51 -7.53
CA ASP A 57 -6.87 18.89 -6.38
C ASP A 57 -8.37 18.70 -6.65
N ALA A 58 -9.01 19.65 -7.35
CA ALA A 58 -10.42 19.55 -7.74
C ALA A 58 -10.73 18.37 -8.68
N HIS A 59 -9.73 17.83 -9.37
CA HIS A 59 -9.88 16.68 -10.26
C HIS A 59 -9.30 15.39 -9.66
N ARG A 60 -8.35 15.52 -8.73
CA ARG A 60 -7.63 14.40 -8.13
C ARG A 60 -8.18 13.99 -6.77
N HIS A 61 -8.96 14.85 -6.11
CA HIS A 61 -9.58 14.59 -4.83
C HIS A 61 -8.59 13.92 -3.86
N PRO A 62 -7.44 14.57 -3.54
CA PRO A 62 -6.36 13.89 -2.83
C PRO A 62 -6.76 13.47 -1.42
N GLY A 63 -7.66 14.19 -0.76
CA GLY A 63 -8.16 13.83 0.56
C GLY A 63 -8.98 12.55 0.52
N GLU A 64 -9.93 12.48 -0.39
CA GLU A 64 -10.79 11.33 -0.62
C GLU A 64 -10.00 10.12 -1.10
N THR A 65 -9.05 10.32 -2.02
CA THR A 65 -8.19 9.26 -2.55
C THR A 65 -7.31 8.64 -1.46
N LEU A 66 -6.60 9.46 -0.68
CA LEU A 66 -5.71 8.95 0.36
C LEU A 66 -6.47 8.39 1.57
N ALA A 67 -7.65 8.93 1.87
CA ALA A 67 -8.53 8.35 2.88
C ALA A 67 -9.12 7.01 2.42
N PHE A 68 -9.51 6.88 1.14
CA PHE A 68 -9.96 5.62 0.55
C PHE A 68 -8.89 4.52 0.63
N PHE A 69 -7.61 4.87 0.43
CA PHE A 69 -6.49 3.95 0.64
C PHE A 69 -6.18 3.67 2.12
N GLY A 70 -6.87 4.35 3.04
CA GLY A 70 -6.69 4.16 4.48
C GLY A 70 -5.34 4.67 5.00
N ILE A 71 -4.70 5.64 4.33
CA ILE A 71 -3.39 6.15 4.75
C ILE A 71 -3.53 6.88 6.08
N LYS A 72 -2.72 6.48 7.07
CA LYS A 72 -2.64 7.06 8.41
C LYS A 72 -1.28 7.71 8.63
N PRO A 73 -1.17 8.73 9.49
CA PRO A 73 0.06 9.51 9.61
C PRO A 73 1.19 8.75 10.33
N ASN A 74 0.91 7.61 10.97
CA ASN A 74 1.91 6.76 11.64
C ASN A 74 2.45 5.61 10.76
N MET A 75 2.06 5.55 9.48
CA MET A 75 2.45 4.46 8.57
C MET A 75 3.83 4.67 7.95
N THR A 76 4.45 3.56 7.54
CA THR A 76 5.51 3.55 6.53
C THR A 76 4.88 3.40 5.15
N VAL A 77 4.93 4.46 4.35
CA VAL A 77 4.36 4.51 3.00
C VAL A 77 5.49 4.57 1.98
N ILE A 78 5.43 3.67 0.99
CA ILE A 78 6.32 3.67 -0.17
C ILE A 78 5.56 4.19 -1.38
N GLU A 79 6.02 5.29 -1.98
CA GLU A 79 5.51 5.79 -3.26
C GLU A 79 6.45 5.39 -4.41
N ILE A 80 5.94 4.56 -5.31
CA ILE A 80 6.67 4.16 -6.51
C ILE A 80 6.54 5.26 -7.57
N SER A 81 7.68 5.78 -8.01
CA SER A 81 7.80 6.79 -9.08
C SER A 81 6.91 8.00 -8.84
N PRO A 82 7.23 8.85 -7.84
CA PRO A 82 6.41 9.99 -7.44
C PRO A 82 6.33 11.11 -8.50
N GLY A 83 7.10 10.98 -9.59
CA GLY A 83 7.14 11.96 -10.68
C GLY A 83 7.59 13.33 -10.17
N SER A 84 6.80 14.38 -10.46
CA SER A 84 7.07 15.74 -9.99
C SER A 84 6.74 15.96 -8.50
N GLY A 85 6.20 14.96 -7.80
CA GLY A 85 5.94 15.04 -6.36
C GLY A 85 4.54 15.47 -5.93
N TYR A 86 3.52 15.34 -6.80
CA TYR A 86 2.15 15.76 -6.46
C TYR A 86 1.64 15.14 -5.14
N TYR A 87 1.79 13.82 -4.96
CA TYR A 87 1.41 13.16 -3.71
C TYR A 87 2.51 13.24 -2.66
N ALA A 88 3.79 13.25 -3.06
CA ALA A 88 4.92 13.43 -2.16
C ALA A 88 4.78 14.68 -1.26
N GLU A 89 4.40 15.83 -1.85
CA GLU A 89 4.20 17.09 -1.12
C GLU A 89 3.08 17.02 -0.06
N ILE A 90 2.19 16.02 -0.14
CA ILE A 90 1.12 15.76 0.83
C ILE A 90 1.55 14.66 1.81
N LEU A 91 2.01 13.53 1.29
CA LEU A 91 2.34 12.33 2.06
C LEU A 91 3.51 12.58 3.03
N SER A 92 4.59 13.22 2.58
CA SER A 92 5.78 13.42 3.41
C SER A 92 5.49 14.24 4.68
N PRO A 93 4.87 15.43 4.62
CA PRO A 93 4.54 16.18 5.84
C PRO A 93 3.41 15.55 6.66
N TYR A 94 2.44 14.87 6.02
CA TYR A 94 1.38 14.16 6.74
C TYR A 94 1.95 13.02 7.59
N LEU A 95 2.83 12.20 7.03
CA LEU A 95 3.47 11.09 7.76
C LEU A 95 4.44 11.60 8.83
N LYS A 96 5.19 12.67 8.55
CA LYS A 96 6.01 13.36 9.57
C LYS A 96 5.18 13.74 10.80
N SER A 97 3.95 14.21 10.61
CA SER A 97 3.11 14.69 11.70
C SER A 97 2.65 13.59 12.68
N GLY A 98 2.58 12.33 12.23
CA GLY A 98 2.18 11.18 13.06
C GLY A 98 3.31 10.19 13.37
N GLY A 99 4.56 10.54 13.07
CA GLY A 99 5.72 9.67 13.30
C GLY A 99 5.90 8.55 12.27
N GLY A 100 5.19 8.60 11.15
CA GLY A 100 5.35 7.70 10.02
C GLY A 100 6.60 7.97 9.18
N LYS A 101 6.77 7.18 8.11
CA LYS A 101 7.91 7.25 7.19
C LYS A 101 7.43 7.38 5.75
N TYR A 102 8.00 8.34 5.03
CA TYR A 102 7.84 8.47 3.59
C TYR A 102 9.06 7.93 2.86
N ILE A 103 8.86 6.91 2.03
CA ILE A 103 9.87 6.34 1.15
C ILE A 103 9.39 6.56 -0.29
N ALA A 104 10.27 7.05 -1.15
CA ALA A 104 9.99 7.24 -2.57
C ALA A 104 11.00 6.47 -3.41
N THR A 105 10.56 5.96 -4.56
CA THR A 105 11.50 5.37 -5.52
C THR A 105 12.06 6.39 -6.51
N GLY A 106 13.28 6.16 -6.99
CA GLY A 106 13.96 7.01 -7.96
C GLY A 106 14.78 8.11 -7.30
N ASN A 107 14.90 9.25 -7.99
CA ASN A 107 15.75 10.35 -7.56
C ASN A 107 15.01 11.30 -6.59
N PRO A 108 15.74 11.97 -5.70
CA PRO A 108 15.18 13.04 -4.87
C PRO A 108 14.46 14.11 -5.70
N ILE A 109 13.30 14.54 -5.20
CA ILE A 109 12.50 15.59 -5.84
C ILE A 109 13.12 16.93 -5.43
N ALA A 110 13.73 17.65 -6.39
CA ALA A 110 14.50 18.85 -6.11
C ALA A 110 13.70 19.95 -5.37
N SER A 111 12.42 20.12 -5.69
CA SER A 111 11.53 21.08 -4.99
C SER A 111 11.26 20.71 -3.52
N MET A 112 11.59 19.47 -3.12
CA MET A 112 11.39 18.92 -1.79
C MET A 112 12.68 18.72 -0.99
N ALA A 113 13.81 19.27 -1.46
CA ALA A 113 15.12 19.11 -0.81
C ALA A 113 15.17 19.61 0.64
N ASP A 114 14.37 20.63 1.00
CA ASP A 114 14.26 21.13 2.37
C ASP A 114 13.42 20.17 3.23
N GLN A 115 14.09 19.26 3.93
CA GLN A 115 13.43 18.29 4.81
C GLN A 115 12.86 18.91 6.10
N ALA A 116 13.33 20.09 6.53
CA ALA A 116 12.73 20.77 7.66
C ALA A 116 11.29 21.18 7.31
N LYS A 117 11.11 21.67 6.08
CA LYS A 117 9.82 22.02 5.49
C LYS A 117 8.96 20.81 5.13
N TRP A 118 9.52 19.84 4.41
CA TRP A 118 8.74 18.76 3.80
C TRP A 118 8.66 17.49 4.64
N GLY A 119 9.54 17.33 5.62
CA GLY A 119 9.76 16.07 6.33
C GLY A 119 10.89 15.27 5.70
N THR A 120 11.45 14.35 6.49
CA THR A 120 12.48 13.43 6.01
C THR A 120 11.88 12.52 4.95
N GLN A 121 12.55 12.44 3.81
CA GLN A 121 12.21 11.57 2.70
C GLN A 121 13.36 10.60 2.50
N ILE A 122 13.03 9.32 2.31
CA ILE A 122 14.01 8.29 1.97
C ILE A 122 13.82 7.97 0.49
N TYR A 123 14.88 8.08 -0.31
CA TYR A 123 14.83 7.74 -1.73
C TYR A 123 15.60 6.44 -1.97
N VAL A 124 14.97 5.50 -2.66
CA VAL A 124 15.56 4.20 -3.00
C VAL A 124 15.54 3.98 -4.51
N PRO A 125 16.59 3.38 -5.12
CA PRO A 125 16.54 2.99 -6.52
C PRO A 125 15.39 2.01 -6.81
N PHE A 126 14.81 2.09 -8.02
CA PHE A 126 13.83 1.13 -8.51
C PHE A 126 14.07 0.83 -9.99
N ASN A 127 14.80 -0.27 -10.22
CA ASN A 127 15.25 -0.79 -11.50
C ASN A 127 15.54 -2.30 -11.35
N ALA A 128 15.99 -2.94 -12.43
CA ALA A 128 16.24 -4.38 -12.49
C ALA A 128 17.25 -4.92 -11.45
N THR A 129 18.09 -4.07 -10.86
CA THR A 129 19.14 -4.45 -9.91
C THR A 129 18.97 -3.81 -8.53
N SER A 130 17.80 -3.22 -8.25
CA SER A 130 17.55 -2.55 -6.98
C SER A 130 17.44 -3.53 -5.81
N ALA A 131 17.97 -3.13 -4.66
CA ALA A 131 17.75 -3.82 -3.39
C ALA A 131 16.28 -3.66 -2.93
N PRO A 132 15.83 -4.38 -1.88
CA PRO A 132 14.49 -4.18 -1.32
C PRO A 132 14.22 -2.71 -0.97
N LEU A 133 13.01 -2.23 -1.30
CA LEU A 133 12.61 -0.82 -1.10
C LEU A 133 12.52 -0.42 0.38
N ALA A 134 12.27 -1.41 1.24
CA ALA A 134 12.25 -1.31 2.69
C ALA A 134 12.55 -2.71 3.29
N PRO A 135 12.87 -2.81 4.59
CA PRO A 135 12.94 -4.11 5.26
C PRO A 135 11.68 -4.95 5.04
N ALA A 136 11.82 -6.28 4.97
CA ALA A 136 10.68 -7.17 4.78
C ALA A 136 9.63 -6.98 5.89
N GLY A 137 8.35 -6.88 5.50
CA GLY A 137 7.23 -6.69 6.43
C GLY A 137 7.16 -5.33 7.12
N SER A 138 7.94 -4.34 6.68
CA SER A 138 7.98 -3.01 7.33
C SER A 138 7.17 -1.91 6.65
N ALA A 139 6.68 -2.14 5.42
CA ALA A 139 5.81 -1.19 4.73
C ALA A 139 4.34 -1.47 5.08
N ASP A 140 3.62 -0.43 5.51
CA ASP A 140 2.18 -0.52 5.74
C ASP A 140 1.40 -0.40 4.43
N VAL A 141 1.85 0.50 3.53
CA VAL A 141 1.22 0.72 2.23
C VAL A 141 2.27 1.01 1.15
N VAL A 142 2.09 0.40 -0.02
CA VAL A 142 2.84 0.71 -1.24
C VAL A 142 1.90 1.31 -2.28
N LEU A 143 2.21 2.52 -2.74
CA LEU A 143 1.39 3.30 -3.66
C LEU A 143 2.09 3.42 -5.01
N THR A 144 1.28 3.39 -6.06
CA THR A 144 1.68 3.79 -7.41
C THR A 144 0.56 4.63 -8.00
N PHE A 145 0.93 5.75 -8.62
CA PHE A 145 -0.01 6.69 -9.20
C PHE A 145 0.32 6.91 -10.67
N ARG A 146 -0.52 6.35 -11.55
CA ARG A 146 -0.45 6.57 -12.99
C ARG A 146 0.95 6.29 -13.57
N ASN A 147 1.61 5.23 -13.13
CA ASN A 147 2.92 4.84 -13.66
C ASN A 147 3.03 3.36 -14.06
N ILE A 148 2.15 2.47 -13.57
CA ILE A 148 2.16 1.05 -13.99
C ILE A 148 2.18 0.91 -15.52
N HIS A 149 1.43 1.74 -16.24
CA HIS A 149 1.37 1.70 -17.70
C HIS A 149 2.69 2.05 -18.41
N ASN A 150 3.65 2.65 -17.71
CA ASN A 150 4.99 2.91 -18.27
C ASN A 150 5.82 1.62 -18.39
N TRP A 151 5.47 0.59 -17.63
CA TRP A 151 6.20 -0.69 -17.58
C TRP A 151 5.39 -1.86 -18.13
N MET A 152 4.13 -1.63 -18.47
CA MET A 152 3.36 -2.63 -19.20
C MET A 152 3.89 -2.70 -20.63
N TRP A 153 4.27 -3.91 -21.05
CA TRP A 153 4.71 -4.18 -22.40
C TRP A 153 3.66 -3.71 -23.42
N GLN A 154 4.12 -3.07 -24.49
CA GLN A 154 3.31 -2.79 -25.68
C GLN A 154 4.00 -3.43 -26.89
N PRO A 155 3.24 -3.96 -27.86
CA PRO A 155 3.81 -4.30 -29.16
C PRO A 155 4.51 -3.08 -29.76
N ASN A 156 5.72 -3.27 -30.29
CA ASN A 156 6.50 -2.28 -31.05
C ASN A 156 7.15 -1.12 -30.25
N MET A 157 7.38 -1.28 -28.95
CA MET A 157 8.10 -0.27 -28.12
C MET A 157 9.59 -0.59 -27.91
N LEU A 158 10.09 -1.74 -28.37
CA LEU A 158 11.49 -2.20 -28.20
C LEU A 158 12.00 -2.99 -29.43
N ASP A 159 11.66 -2.53 -30.63
CA ASP A 159 12.22 -3.04 -31.88
C ASP A 159 13.28 -2.05 -32.39
#